data_AF-R9MF23-F1
#
_entry.id   AF-R9MF23-F1
#
_cell.length_a   1.000
_cell.length_b   1.000
_cell.length_c   1.000
_cell.angle_alpha   90.00
_cell.angle_beta   90.00
_cell.angle_gamma   90.00
#
_symmetry.space_group_name_H-M   'P 1'
#
loop_
_entity.id
_entity.type
_entity.pdbx_description
1 polymer ?
#
loop_
_entity_poly.entity_id
_entity_poly.type
_entity_poly.pdbx_seq_one_letter_code
_entity_poly.pdbx_strand_id
1 'polypeptide(L)' 'MEEVQSIIAAGAGASTKIVLGTPCPMPGSKAKKMTNLIRQENVKAVDAYISRIDEMIERKGEWLWR' A
#
# COMPACT_ATOMS: atom_id res chain seq x y z
N MET A 1 14.84 -1.42 -19.47
CA MET A 1 14.53 -1.20 -18.04
C MET A 1 13.16 -1.83 -17.83
N GLU A 2 13.01 -2.78 -16.90
CA GLU A 2 11.72 -3.41 -16.64
C GLU A 2 10.73 -2.34 -16.18
N GLU A 3 9.56 -2.28 -16.80
CA GLU A 3 8.55 -1.27 -16.48
C GLU A 3 7.91 -1.63 -15.14
N VAL A 4 8.28 -0.90 -14.08
CA VAL A 4 7.73 -1.14 -12.74
C VAL A 4 6.51 -0.25 -12.55
N GLN A 5 5.33 -0.84 -12.63
CA GLN A 5 4.06 -0.12 -12.50
C GLN A 5 3.47 -0.22 -11.08
N SER A 6 2.79 0.84 -10.66
CA SER A 6 1.91 0.87 -9.48
C SER A 6 0.55 0.24 -9.81
N ILE A 7 0.01 -0.55 -8.88
CA ILE A 7 -1.28 -1.23 -8.99
C ILE A 7 -2.11 -0.83 -7.78
N ILE A 8 -3.25 -0.18 -8.01
CA ILE A 8 -4.21 0.16 -6.96
C ILE A 8 -5.34 -0.85 -7.00
N ALA A 9 -5.52 -1.56 -5.88
CA ALA A 9 -6.51 -2.61 -5.78
C ALA A 9 -7.60 -2.25 -4.76
N ALA A 10 -8.85 -2.49 -5.15
CA ALA A 10 -10.04 -2.40 -4.31
C ALA A 10 -10.61 -3.80 -4.03
N GLY A 11 -11.39 -3.93 -2.97
CA GLY A 11 -12.02 -5.18 -2.55
C GLY A 11 -11.30 -5.87 -1.41
N ALA A 12 -12.04 -6.70 -0.67
CA ALA A 12 -11.51 -7.43 0.47
C ALA A 12 -10.36 -8.37 0.04
N GLY A 13 -9.28 -8.37 0.80
CA GLY A 13 -8.08 -9.19 0.56
C GLY A 13 -7.23 -8.77 -0.63
N ALA A 14 -7.58 -7.68 -1.32
CA ALA A 14 -6.81 -7.18 -2.44
C ALA A 14 -5.50 -6.50 -1.99
N SER A 15 -4.45 -6.59 -2.81
CA SER A 15 -3.13 -6.02 -2.53
C SER A 15 -2.82 -4.89 -3.49
N THR A 16 -2.43 -3.75 -2.93
CA THR A 16 -1.98 -2.55 -3.64
C THR A 16 -0.45 -2.50 -3.63
N LYS A 17 0.14 -2.26 -4.81
CA LYS A 17 1.58 -2.13 -5.03
C LYS A 17 1.86 -0.69 -5.45
N ILE A 18 2.68 0.03 -4.70
CA ILE A 18 3.01 1.44 -4.97
C ILE A 18 4.50 1.54 -5.22
N VAL A 19 4.86 2.08 -6.38
CA VAL A 19 6.23 2.39 -6.77
C VAL A 19 6.45 3.88 -6.52
N LEU A 20 7.43 4.20 -5.67
CA LEU A 20 7.80 5.56 -5.29
C LEU A 20 8.92 6.08 -6.20
N GLY A 21 8.85 7.36 -6.57
CA GLY A 21 9.90 8.02 -7.33
C GLY A 21 11.21 8.21 -6.54
N THR A 22 11.14 8.23 -5.21
CA THR A 22 12.31 8.31 -4.32
C THR A 22 12.20 7.27 -3.21
N PRO A 23 13.28 6.53 -2.87
CA PRO A 23 13.25 5.55 -1.80
C PRO A 23 12.94 6.18 -0.43
N CYS A 24 12.17 5.47 0.39
CA CYS A 24 11.90 5.81 1.78
C CYS A 24 12.32 4.68 2.72
N PRO A 25 12.48 4.93 4.03
CA PRO A 25 12.65 3.85 5.00
C PRO A 25 11.44 2.91 4.97
N MET A 26 11.68 1.61 4.93
CA MET A 26 10.64 0.60 4.89
C MET A 26 9.82 0.63 6.18
N PRO A 27 8.49 0.84 6.11
CA PRO A 27 7.62 0.80 7.28
C PRO A 27 7.78 -0.53 8.04
N GLY A 28 7.93 -0.45 9.36
CA GLY A 28 8.12 -1.63 10.22
C GLY A 28 9.52 -2.27 10.18
N SER A 29 10.46 -1.76 9.40
CA SER A 29 11.83 -2.28 9.37
C SER A 29 12.65 -1.77 10.54
N LYS A 30 13.09 -2.68 11.44
CA LYS A 30 14.04 -2.36 12.53
C LYS A 30 15.40 -1.89 12.00
N ALA A 31 15.80 -2.38 10.82
CA ALA A 31 17.08 -2.07 10.19
C ALA A 31 17.04 -0.81 9.30
N LYS A 32 15.91 -0.07 9.27
CA LYS A 32 15.72 1.14 8.44
C LYS A 32 16.11 0.95 6.96
N LYS A 33 15.85 -0.24 6.41
CA LYS A 33 16.14 -0.54 4.99
C LYS A 33 15.38 0.43 4.09
N MET A 34 16.04 1.01 3.10
CA MET A 34 15.40 1.86 2.11
C MET A 34 14.66 1.02 1.06
N THR A 35 13.49 1.47 0.63
CA THR A 35 12.67 0.82 -0.40
C THR A 35 11.99 1.88 -1.26
N ASN A 36 11.86 1.61 -2.56
CA ASN A 36 10.99 2.36 -3.46
C ASN A 36 9.65 1.65 -3.67
N LEU A 37 9.42 0.51 -3.00
CA LEU A 37 8.23 -0.31 -3.16
C LEU A 37 7.48 -0.41 -1.84
N ILE A 38 6.21 -0.02 -1.87
CA ILE A 38 5.27 -0.17 -0.76
C ILE A 38 4.17 -1.13 -1.17
N ARG A 39 3.82 -2.04 -0.27
CA ARG A 39 2.66 -2.92 -0.42
C ARG A 39 1.69 -2.69 0.72
N GLN A 40 0.42 -2.59 0.38
CA GLN A 40 -0.66 -2.52 1.34
C GLN A 40 -1.73 -3.54 0.99
N GLU A 41 -2.22 -4.25 2.00
CA GLU A 41 -3.28 -5.23 1.85
C GLU A 41 -4.55 -4.69 2.49
N ASN A 42 -5.66 -4.84 1.78
CA ASN A 42 -6.97 -4.67 2.35
C ASN A 42 -7.26 -5.82 3.32
N VAL A 43 -8.11 -5.55 4.31
CA VAL A 43 -8.64 -6.62 5.18
C VAL A 43 -9.33 -7.70 4.34
N LYS A 44 -9.12 -8.96 4.70
CA LYS A 44 -9.63 -10.13 3.94
C LYS A 44 -11.12 -10.38 4.15
N ALA A 45 -11.62 -10.09 5.36
CA ALA A 45 -13.02 -10.29 5.69
C ALA A 45 -13.87 -9.20 5.05
N VAL A 46 -14.94 -9.59 4.34
CA VAL A 46 -15.77 -8.68 3.53
C VAL A 46 -16.54 -7.70 4.40
N ASP A 47 -17.09 -8.16 5.51
CA ASP A 47 -17.75 -7.36 6.54
C ASP A 47 -16.81 -6.30 7.13
N ALA A 48 -15.58 -6.69 7.47
CA ALA A 48 -14.55 -5.76 7.94
C ALA A 48 -14.12 -4.77 6.84
N TYR A 49 -14.04 -5.21 5.59
CA TYR A 49 -13.68 -4.34 4.46
C TYR A 49 -14.74 -3.27 4.24
N ILE A 50 -16.02 -3.64 4.25
CA ILE A 50 -17.13 -2.70 4.06
C ILE A 50 -17.17 -1.69 5.22
N SER A 51 -17.05 -2.17 6.46
CA SER A 51 -17.13 -1.30 7.65
C SER A 51 -15.93 -0.38 7.85
N ARG A 52 -14.76 -0.70 7.25
CA ARG A 52 -13.50 0.04 7.43
C ARG A 52 -12.90 0.52 6.11
N ILE A 53 -13.70 0.64 5.06
CA ILE A 53 -13.20 1.01 3.74
C ILE A 53 -12.49 2.37 3.75
N ASP A 54 -13.00 3.31 4.55
CA ASP A 54 -12.41 4.65 4.67
C ASP A 54 -10.99 4.58 5.25
N GLU A 55 -10.78 3.79 6.32
CA GLU A 55 -9.44 3.54 6.88
C GLU A 55 -8.52 2.92 5.83
N MET A 56 -9.01 1.97 5.02
CA MET A 56 -8.21 1.35 3.97
C MET A 56 -7.84 2.35 2.87
N ILE A 57 -8.72 3.31 2.55
CA ILE A 57 -8.45 4.40 1.59
C ILE A 57 -7.41 5.36 2.17
N GLU A 58 -7.59 5.82 3.41
CA GLU A 58 -6.68 6.74 4.08
C GLU A 58 -5.25 6.17 4.17
N ARG A 59 -5.12 4.89 4.55
CA ARG A 59 -3.83 4.20 4.61
C ARG A 59 -3.11 4.19 3.26
N LYS A 60 -3.81 4.01 2.15
CA LYS A 60 -3.22 4.11 0.80
C LYS A 60 -2.86 5.54 0.46
N GLY A 61 -3.73 6.47 0.85
CA GLY A 61 -3.56 7.91 0.68
C GLY A 61 -2.25 8.44 1.25
N GLU A 62 -1.80 7.93 2.41
CA GLU A 62 -0.50 8.26 3.02
C GLU A 62 0.70 8.12 2.05
N TRP A 63 0.57 7.29 1.02
CA TRP A 63 1.60 6.99 0.04
C TRP A 63 1.28 7.52 -1.35
N LEU A 64 0.00 7.57 -1.73
CA LEU A 64 -0.44 7.99 -3.06
C LEU A 64 -0.46 9.50 -3.26
N TRP A 65 -0.70 10.28 -2.19
CA TRP A 65 -0.85 11.74 -2.27
C TRP A 65 0.45 12.52 -2.00
N ARG A 66 1.60 11.84 -1.99
CA ARG A 66 2.91 12.45 -1.76
C ARG A 66 3.48 13.08 -3.02
#